data_AF-A0A7J9RRD3-F1
#
_entry.id   AF-A0A7J9RRD3-F1
#
_cell.length_a   1.000
_cell.length_b   1.000
_cell.length_c   1.000
_cell.angle_alpha   90.00
_cell.angle_beta   90.00
_cell.angle_gamma   90.00
#
_symmetry.space_group_name_H-M   'P 1'
#
loop_
_entity.id
_entity.type
_entity.pdbx_description
1 polymer ?
#
loop_
_entity_poly.entity_id
_entity_poly.type
_entity_poly.pdbx_seq_one_letter_code
_entity_poly.pdbx_strand_id
1 'polypeptide(L)'
;MSEVNLAEFLYLYILKMGKEIAIARHRYIFRNSPIKILAPNENITQSTAILKSKYHYLSLADVFLIATVKEIGGKIITTDEDIEKTKEVEVIMISLD
;
A
#
# COMPACT_ATOMS: atom_id res chain seq x y z
N MET A 1 -4.28 3.74 4.72
CA MET A 1 -3.15 3.56 3.77
C MET A 1 -1.91 3.13 4.55
N SER A 2 -1.03 2.29 4.01
CA SER A 2 0.24 1.94 4.67
C SER A 2 1.32 3.00 4.36
N GLU A 3 2.31 3.18 5.24
CA GLU A 3 3.48 4.05 4.95
C GLU A 3 4.25 3.56 3.70
N VAL A 4 4.25 2.25 3.43
CA VAL A 4 4.93 1.67 2.27
C VAL A 4 4.25 2.09 0.95
N ASN A 5 2.91 2.02 0.88
CA ASN A 5 2.19 2.52 -0.29
C ASN A 5 2.31 4.04 -0.43
N LEU A 6 2.38 4.77 0.68
CA LEU A 6 2.58 6.22 0.62
C LEU A 6 3.97 6.56 0.07
N ALA A 7 5.00 5.80 0.43
CA ALA A 7 6.34 5.96 -0.13
C ALA A 7 6.37 5.69 -1.64
N GLU A 8 5.71 4.62 -2.10
CA GLU A 8 5.58 4.31 -3.53
C GLU A 8 4.82 5.40 -4.30
N PHE A 9 3.70 5.88 -3.75
CA PHE A 9 2.97 7.01 -4.31
C PHE A 9 3.87 8.25 -4.44
N LEU A 10 4.60 8.60 -3.38
CA LEU A 10 5.48 9.77 -3.41
C LEU A 10 6.62 9.59 -4.41
N TYR A 11 7.22 8.41 -4.51
CA TYR A 11 8.22 8.10 -5.52
C TYR A 11 7.69 8.38 -6.94
N LEU A 12 6.53 7.82 -7.31
CA LEU A 12 5.92 8.04 -8.62
C LEU A 12 5.55 9.51 -8.85
N TYR A 13 5.05 10.17 -7.81
CA TYR A 13 4.68 11.58 -7.88
C TYR A 13 5.90 12.49 -8.01
N ILE A 14 7.03 12.17 -7.37
CA ILE A 14 8.32 12.86 -7.56
C ILE A 14 8.77 12.75 -9.01
N LEU A 15 8.72 11.55 -9.60
CA LEU A 15 9.11 11.36 -11.00
C LEU A 15 8.27 12.19 -11.97
N LYS A 16 6.99 12.40 -11.66
CA LYS A 16 6.06 13.13 -12.52
C LYS A 16 6.07 14.65 -12.31
N MET A 17 6.15 15.10 -11.06
CA MET A 17 5.91 16.49 -10.66
C MET A 17 7.13 17.18 -10.06
N GLY A 18 8.20 16.45 -9.77
CA GLY A 18 9.38 16.96 -9.09
C GLY A 18 9.30 16.85 -7.56
N LYS A 19 10.48 16.82 -6.94
CA LYS A 19 10.67 16.55 -5.51
C LYS A 19 9.92 17.53 -4.60
N GLU A 20 10.07 18.82 -4.84
CA GLU A 20 9.54 19.86 -3.96
C GLU A 20 8.00 19.82 -3.90
N ILE A 21 7.35 19.67 -5.06
CA ILE A 21 5.89 19.56 -5.16
C ILE A 21 5.38 18.31 -4.43
N ALA A 22 6.07 17.17 -4.59
CA ALA A 22 5.69 15.93 -3.91
C ALA A 22 5.77 16.03 -2.39
N ILE A 23 6.85 16.58 -1.86
CA ILE A 23 7.05 16.72 -0.41
C ILE A 23 6.07 17.74 0.18
N ALA A 24 5.78 18.85 -0.52
CA ALA A 24 4.75 19.79 -0.09
C ALA A 24 3.38 19.11 -0.01
N ARG A 25 3.00 18.34 -1.04
CA ARG A 25 1.72 17.61 -1.06
C ARG A 25 1.63 16.55 0.04
N HIS A 26 2.71 15.83 0.33
CA HIS A 26 2.76 14.91 1.48
C HIS A 26 2.45 15.63 2.80
N ARG A 27 3.17 16.73 3.06
CA ARG A 27 3.10 17.46 4.33
C ARG A 27 1.75 18.12 4.55
N TYR A 28 1.19 18.76 3.52
CA TYR A 28 0.01 19.60 3.69
C TYR A 28 -1.32 18.90 3.37
N ILE A 29 -1.31 17.88 2.51
CA ILE A 29 -2.54 17.22 2.06
C ILE A 29 -2.68 15.85 2.70
N PHE A 30 -1.73 14.94 2.50
CA PHE A 30 -1.90 13.56 2.96
C PHE A 30 -1.92 13.43 4.48
N ARG A 31 -0.99 14.09 5.18
CA ARG A 31 -0.92 14.05 6.65
C ARG A 31 -2.08 14.78 7.35
N ASN A 32 -2.76 15.69 6.65
CA ASN A 32 -3.93 16.43 7.16
C ASN A 32 -5.26 15.86 6.64
N SER A 33 -5.21 14.79 5.85
CA SER A 33 -6.41 14.15 5.33
C SER A 33 -7.05 13.24 6.39
N PRO A 34 -8.34 12.90 6.26
CA PRO A 34 -8.99 11.90 7.12
C PRO A 34 -8.43 10.47 6.92
N ILE A 35 -7.52 10.27 5.96
CA ILE A 35 -6.92 8.95 5.69
C ILE A 35 -5.85 8.67 6.74
N LYS A 36 -6.11 7.69 7.60
CA LYS A 36 -5.11 7.19 8.55
C LYS A 36 -3.97 6.48 7.79
N ILE A 37 -2.75 6.92 8.04
CA ILE A 37 -1.53 6.29 7.53
C ILE A 37 -0.98 5.38 8.63
N LEU A 38 -0.77 4.10 8.29
CA LEU A 38 -0.35 3.06 9.23
C LEU A 38 1.13 2.75 9.05
N ALA A 39 1.88 2.87 10.14
CA ALA A 39 3.29 2.46 10.19
C ALA A 39 3.40 0.93 10.30
N PRO A 40 4.42 0.31 9.68
CA PRO A 40 4.73 -1.10 9.89
C PRO A 40 5.07 -1.38 11.36
N ASN A 41 4.72 -2.60 11.80
CA ASN A 41 5.16 -3.16 13.08
C ASN A 41 5.84 -4.52 12.84
N GLU A 42 6.28 -5.18 13.90
CA GLU A 42 6.96 -6.48 13.81
C GLU A 42 6.07 -7.57 13.19
N ASN A 43 4.79 -7.67 13.59
CA ASN A 43 3.84 -8.64 13.05
C ASN A 43 3.64 -8.48 11.53
N ILE A 44 3.47 -7.24 11.07
CA ILE A 44 3.31 -6.92 9.65
C ILE A 44 4.59 -7.28 8.90
N THR A 45 5.77 -7.01 9.49
CA THR A 45 7.06 -7.32 8.87
C THR A 45 7.25 -8.83 8.67
N GLN A 46 7.01 -9.62 9.72
CA GLN A 46 7.11 -11.08 9.65
C GLN A 46 6.07 -11.67 8.66
N SER A 47 4.83 -11.20 8.75
CA SER A 47 3.75 -11.63 7.84
C SER A 47 4.07 -11.31 6.38
N THR A 48 4.64 -10.14 6.11
CA THR A 48 5.08 -9.75 4.77
C THR A 48 6.15 -10.69 4.24
N ALA A 49 7.16 -11.03 5.04
CA ALA A 49 8.23 -11.93 4.62
C ALA A 49 7.69 -13.32 4.23
N ILE A 50 6.76 -13.86 5.04
CA ILE A 50 6.10 -15.14 4.78
C ILE A 50 5.22 -15.07 3.53
N LEU A 51 4.43 -14.01 3.37
CA LEU A 51 3.59 -13.86 2.18
C LEU A 51 4.44 -13.65 0.92
N LYS A 52 5.55 -12.94 1.00
CA LYS A 52 6.43 -12.67 -0.14
C LYS A 52 7.16 -13.93 -0.61
N SER A 53 7.43 -14.88 0.29
CA SER A 53 7.96 -16.19 -0.06
C SER A 53 6.93 -17.13 -0.69
N LYS A 54 5.63 -16.79 -0.62
CA LYS A 54 4.55 -17.52 -1.29
C LYS A 54 4.15 -16.86 -2.62
N TYR A 55 4.12 -15.53 -2.66
CA TYR A 55 3.68 -14.72 -3.78
C TYR A 55 4.86 -13.95 -4.38
N HIS A 56 5.81 -14.68 -4.99
CA HIS A 56 7.05 -14.10 -5.50
C HIS A 56 6.85 -13.11 -6.66
N TYR A 57 5.74 -13.19 -7.38
CA TYR A 57 5.42 -12.32 -8.51
C TYR A 57 4.93 -10.92 -8.09
N LEU A 58 4.36 -10.77 -6.89
CA LEU A 58 3.90 -9.47 -6.38
C LEU A 58 5.06 -8.59 -5.95
N SER A 59 4.92 -7.27 -5.99
CA SER A 59 5.95 -6.39 -5.42
C SER A 59 6.03 -6.54 -3.89
N LEU A 60 7.15 -6.11 -3.29
CA LEU A 60 7.24 -6.11 -1.83
C LEU A 60 6.20 -5.15 -1.21
N ALA A 61 5.86 -4.06 -1.90
CA ALA A 61 4.88 -3.09 -1.44
C ALA A 61 3.45 -3.67 -1.42
N ASP A 62 3.07 -4.42 -2.46
CA ASP A 62 1.75 -5.08 -2.55
C ASP A 62 1.60 -6.15 -1.47
N VAL A 63 2.67 -6.92 -1.23
CA VAL A 63 2.65 -7.91 -0.16
C VAL A 63 2.56 -7.23 1.21
N PHE A 64 3.24 -6.10 1.40
CA PHE A 64 3.12 -5.28 2.63
C PHE A 64 1.69 -4.77 2.83
N LEU A 65 1.01 -4.37 1.76
CA LEU A 65 -0.38 -3.96 1.80
C LEU A 65 -1.27 -5.12 2.27
N ILE A 66 -1.11 -6.32 1.68
CA ILE A 66 -1.86 -7.52 2.09
C ILE A 66 -1.62 -7.84 3.56
N ALA A 67 -0.36 -7.87 4.00
CA ALA A 67 0.00 -8.12 5.40
C ALA A 67 -0.62 -7.08 6.35
N THR A 68 -0.56 -5.80 5.99
CA THR A 68 -1.15 -4.71 6.78
C THR A 68 -2.66 -4.88 6.92
N VAL A 69 -3.35 -5.27 5.84
CA VAL A 69 -4.81 -5.47 5.87
C VAL A 69 -5.20 -6.69 6.68
N LYS A 70 -4.44 -7.79 6.62
CA LYS A 70 -4.66 -8.97 7.47
C LYS A 70 -4.58 -8.63 8.96
N GLU A 71 -3.60 -7.82 9.37
CA GLU A 71 -3.42 -7.43 10.76
C GLU A 71 -4.60 -6.60 11.30
N ILE A 72 -5.14 -5.68 10.49
CA ILE A 72 -6.22 -4.77 10.93
C ILE A 72 -7.63 -5.32 10.68
N GLY A 73 -7.76 -6.49 10.02
CA GLY A 73 -9.06 -7.04 9.61
C GLY A 73 -9.81 -6.19 8.59
N GLY A 74 -9.09 -5.53 7.68
CA GLY A 74 -9.66 -4.59 6.70
C GLY A 74 -9.99 -5.22 5.35
N LYS A 75 -10.22 -4.35 4.35
CA LYS A 75 -10.37 -4.70 2.93
C LYS A 75 -9.37 -3.91 2.09
N ILE A 76 -8.92 -4.48 0.98
CA ILE A 76 -8.10 -3.77 -0.02
C ILE A 76 -9.01 -3.17 -1.07
N ILE A 77 -8.76 -1.92 -1.47
CA ILE A 77 -9.35 -1.31 -2.65
C ILE A 77 -8.23 -1.15 -3.68
N THR A 78 -8.37 -1.74 -4.86
CA THR A 78 -7.32 -1.74 -5.88
C THR A 78 -7.88 -1.88 -7.28
N THR A 79 -7.09 -1.50 -8.28
CA THR A 79 -7.31 -1.79 -9.69
C THR A 79 -6.53 -3.04 -10.15
N ASP A 80 -5.64 -3.56 -9.30
CA ASP A 80 -4.73 -4.65 -9.63
C ASP A 80 -5.34 -6.03 -9.32
N GLU A 81 -5.61 -6.79 -10.37
CA GLU A 81 -6.17 -8.14 -10.29
C GLU A 81 -5.20 -9.16 -9.65
N ASP A 82 -3.88 -8.90 -9.68
CA ASP A 82 -2.90 -9.82 -9.10
C ASP A 82 -3.02 -9.90 -7.57
N ILE A 83 -3.47 -8.83 -6.93
CA ILE A 83 -3.77 -8.82 -5.49
C ILE A 83 -5.01 -9.66 -5.18
N GLU A 84 -6.06 -9.55 -5.99
CA GLU A 84 -7.29 -10.33 -5.85
C GLU A 84 -7.04 -11.84 -5.96
N LYS A 85 -6.16 -12.24 -6.89
CA LYS A 85 -5.78 -13.66 -7.09
C LYS A 85 -5.20 -14.32 -5.84
N THR A 86 -4.62 -13.56 -4.91
CA THR A 86 -4.04 -14.12 -3.68
C THR A 86 -5.08 -14.74 -2.75
N LYS A 87 -6.31 -14.20 -2.74
CA LYS A 87 -7.42 -14.57 -1.83
C LYS A 87 -7.09 -14.51 -0.34
N GLU A 88 -6.01 -13.81 0.03
CA GLU A 88 -5.54 -13.70 1.42
C GLU A 88 -6.38 -12.71 2.25
N VAL A 89 -7.04 -11.77 1.58
CA VAL A 89 -7.91 -10.73 2.16
C VAL A 89 -9.07 -10.42 1.22
N GLU A 90 -10.11 -9.78 1.74
CA GLU A 90 -11.20 -9.28 0.90
C GLU A 90 -10.71 -8.08 0.05
N VAL A 91 -11.00 -8.14 -1.25
CA VAL A 91 -10.59 -7.13 -2.23
C VAL A 91 -11.83 -6.52 -2.89
N ILE A 92 -11.84 -5.21 -3.01
CA ILE A 92 -12.81 -4.42 -3.76
C ILE A 92 -12.09 -3.90 -5.00
N MET A 93 -12.41 -4.49 -6.15
CA MET A 93 -11.89 -4.05 -7.44
C MET A 93 -12.58 -2.75 -7.86
N ILE A 94 -11.79 -1.77 -8.29
CA ILE A 94 -12.29 -0.52 -8.88
C ILE A 94 -11.79 -0.40 -10.33
N SER A 95 -12.67 0.05 -11.22
CA SER A 95 -12.28 0.46 -12.58
C SER A 95 -11.92 1.94 -12.56
N LEU A 96 -10.86 2.30 -13.27
CA LEU A 96 -10.54 3.69 -13.58
C LEU A 96 -10.99 3.92 -15.03
N ASP A 97 -12.23 4.36 -15.18
CA ASP A 97 -12.79 4.79 -16.47
C ASP A 97 -12.18 6.13 -16.94
#